data_AF-A0A7S2QLY6-F1
#
_entry.id   AF-A0A7S2QLY6-F1
#
_cell.length_a   1.000
_cell.length_b   1.000
_cell.length_c   1.000
_cell.angle_alpha   90.00
_cell.angle_beta   90.00
_cell.angle_gamma   90.00
#
_symmetry.space_group_name_H-M   'P 1'
#
loop_
_entity.id
_entity.type
_entity.pdbx_description
1 polymer ?
#
loop_
_entity_poly.entity_id
_entity_poly.type
_entity_poly.pdbx_seq_one_letter_code
_entity_poly.pdbx_strand_id
1 'polypeptide(L)'
;MGGTLAKRAASPGDRRDAEDLDDDEIDVDGHCGRCIGWFAETNRYVVETFEGDVVEVPEANLRPWAPATADEGGFDALWPEEGQEAAEAFGAQVCAELNYKGYCVVQTFLSRRERIDAAERAEGEPDPRPFVRLQQEVEAGYLGIENSTKVALLEDAQDEDFGATADALQTCNLQLSSLGYMLAPYCAELGFNFAGLRRTMVRMSIDKIDEDELFPEALVDMAADGDGDWSSYVHEYVRFTQTRRLSLLYMVDNGGGDLWL
;
A
#
# COMPACT_ATOMS: atom_id res chain seq x y z
N MET A 1 -3.52 1.32 36.02
CA MET A 1 -3.47 -0.15 35.90
C MET A 1 -3.23 -0.39 34.43
N GLY A 2 -1.98 -0.65 34.03
CA GLY A 2 -1.67 -1.01 32.64
C GLY A 2 -2.11 -2.45 32.43
N GLY A 3 -2.83 -2.71 31.34
CA GLY A 3 -3.39 -4.01 31.04
C GLY A 3 -2.57 -4.67 29.95
N THR A 4 -1.56 -5.46 30.31
CA THR A 4 -0.81 -6.22 29.33
C THR A 4 -1.59 -7.44 28.83
N LEU A 5 -1.46 -7.73 27.53
CA LEU A 5 -2.21 -8.78 26.85
C LEU A 5 -1.27 -9.72 26.10
N ALA A 6 -1.53 -11.02 26.22
CA ALA A 6 -0.82 -12.04 25.47
C ALA A 6 -1.32 -12.07 24.01
N LYS A 7 -0.39 -12.08 23.05
CA LYS A 7 -0.69 -12.30 21.64
C LYS A 7 -1.17 -13.74 21.48
N ARG A 8 -2.27 -13.96 20.76
CA ARG A 8 -2.71 -15.33 20.43
C ARG A 8 -2.48 -15.54 18.94
N ALA A 9 -1.74 -16.60 18.59
CA ALA A 9 -1.51 -16.97 17.19
C ALA A 9 -2.84 -17.17 16.46
N ALA A 10 -3.01 -16.50 15.31
CA ALA A 10 -4.17 -16.69 14.44
C ALA A 10 -4.28 -18.15 13.97
N SER A 11 -5.50 -18.70 13.94
CA SER A 11 -5.81 -20.08 13.50
C SER A 11 -5.98 -20.17 11.96
N PRO A 12 -6.23 -21.36 11.37
CA PRO A 12 -5.41 -22.55 11.27
C PRO A 12 -5.07 -22.79 9.78
N GLY A 13 -3.97 -22.22 9.29
CA GLY A 13 -3.52 -22.39 7.89
C GLY A 13 -2.01 -22.52 7.71
N ASP A 14 -1.22 -22.02 8.67
CA ASP A 14 0.24 -22.01 8.58
C ASP A 14 0.83 -22.86 9.71
N ARG A 15 1.09 -24.14 9.42
CA ARG A 15 1.88 -25.03 10.28
C ARG A 15 3.37 -24.85 9.97
N ARG A 16 3.89 -23.64 10.20
CA ARG A 16 5.33 -23.46 10.42
C ARG A 16 5.59 -23.66 11.89
N ASP A 17 6.69 -24.33 12.19
CA ASP A 17 7.02 -24.87 13.51
C ASP A 17 6.85 -23.84 14.63
N ALA A 18 5.97 -24.15 15.57
CA ALA A 18 5.54 -23.30 16.69
C ALA A 18 6.53 -23.33 17.88
N GLU A 19 7.82 -23.39 17.60
CA GLU A 19 8.88 -23.39 18.60
C GLU A 19 9.68 -22.10 18.41
N ASP A 20 9.64 -21.21 19.41
CA ASP A 20 10.26 -19.87 19.47
C ASP A 20 9.43 -18.66 18.98
N LEU A 21 8.12 -18.65 19.25
CA LEU A 21 7.43 -17.37 19.46
C LEU A 21 7.66 -16.98 20.93
N ASP A 22 8.65 -16.11 21.16
CA ASP A 22 8.72 -15.38 22.44
C ASP A 22 7.32 -14.78 22.69
N ASP A 23 6.74 -15.12 23.84
CA ASP A 23 5.49 -14.54 24.37
C ASP A 23 5.77 -13.08 24.76
N ASP A 24 6.18 -12.28 23.77
CA ASP A 24 6.42 -10.86 23.94
C ASP A 24 5.07 -10.24 24.25
N GLU A 25 4.95 -9.85 25.51
CA GLU A 25 3.82 -9.13 26.06
C GLU A 25 3.69 -7.81 25.29
N ILE A 26 2.70 -7.73 24.39
CA ILE A 26 2.47 -6.53 23.59
C ILE A 26 1.65 -5.54 24.42
N ASP A 27 2.24 -4.38 24.68
CA ASP A 27 1.50 -3.23 25.21
C ASP A 27 0.67 -2.62 24.09
N VAL A 28 -0.65 -2.74 24.19
CA VAL A 28 -1.61 -2.18 23.22
C VAL A 28 -2.38 -0.98 23.79
N ASP A 29 -1.98 -0.46 24.96
CA ASP A 29 -2.65 0.69 25.56
C ASP A 29 -2.48 1.93 24.66
N GLY A 30 -3.61 2.49 24.21
CA GLY A 30 -3.64 3.66 23.33
C GLY A 30 -3.71 3.34 21.82
N HIS A 31 -3.56 2.07 21.44
CA HIS A 31 -3.72 1.65 20.05
C HIS A 31 -5.20 1.69 19.61
N CYS A 32 -5.42 1.85 18.31
CA CYS A 32 -6.74 1.82 17.67
C CYS A 32 -6.83 0.62 16.71
N GLY A 33 -8.05 0.14 16.46
CA GLY A 33 -8.27 -1.05 15.65
C GLY A 33 -9.74 -1.32 15.37
N ARG A 34 -10.00 -2.44 14.69
CA ARG A 34 -11.34 -2.97 14.43
C ARG A 34 -11.62 -4.18 15.31
N CYS A 35 -12.83 -4.24 15.84
CA CYS A 35 -13.33 -5.44 16.49
C CYS A 35 -13.70 -6.48 15.41
N ILE A 36 -13.01 -7.62 15.39
CA ILE A 36 -13.24 -8.73 14.45
C ILE A 36 -13.95 -9.93 15.09
N GLY A 37 -14.20 -9.89 16.41
CA GLY A 37 -14.89 -10.98 17.10
C GLY A 37 -15.19 -10.71 18.57
N TRP A 38 -16.04 -11.56 19.16
CA TRP A 38 -16.40 -11.51 20.58
C TRP A 38 -16.42 -12.92 21.19
N PHE A 39 -15.70 -13.08 22.30
CA PHE A 39 -15.69 -14.30 23.10
C PHE A 39 -16.54 -14.13 24.36
N ALA A 40 -17.78 -14.61 24.30
CA ALA A 40 -18.75 -14.48 25.40
C ALA A 40 -18.30 -15.18 26.70
N GLU A 41 -17.52 -16.26 26.60
CA GLU A 41 -17.06 -17.02 27.79
C GLU A 41 -16.08 -16.21 28.65
N THR A 42 -15.24 -15.38 28.02
CA THR A 42 -14.19 -14.60 28.69
C THR A 42 -14.52 -13.12 28.79
N ASN A 43 -15.65 -12.68 28.21
CA ASN A 43 -16.07 -11.29 28.09
C ASN A 43 -14.99 -10.40 27.44
N ARG A 44 -14.41 -10.90 26.34
CA ARG A 44 -13.32 -10.24 25.58
C ARG A 44 -13.67 -10.08 24.11
N TYR A 45 -13.29 -8.94 23.56
CA TYR A 45 -13.31 -8.70 22.12
C TYR A 45 -11.98 -9.11 21.49
N VAL A 46 -12.04 -9.62 20.27
CA VAL A 46 -10.87 -9.81 19.42
C VAL A 46 -10.72 -8.54 18.59
N VAL A 47 -9.61 -7.84 18.78
CA VAL A 47 -9.32 -6.58 18.11
C VAL A 47 -8.11 -6.76 17.22
N GLU A 48 -8.25 -6.40 15.95
CA GLU A 48 -7.16 -6.21 15.00
C GLU A 48 -6.76 -4.73 15.04
N THR A 49 -5.58 -4.43 15.58
CA THR A 49 -5.05 -3.08 15.61
C THR A 49 -4.66 -2.61 14.21
N PHE A 50 -4.62 -1.30 13.96
CA PHE A 50 -4.12 -0.78 12.67
C PHE A 50 -2.64 -1.08 12.41
N GLU A 51 -1.91 -1.52 13.44
CA GLU A 51 -0.56 -2.06 13.34
C GLU A 51 -0.55 -3.59 13.13
N GLY A 52 -1.66 -4.19 12.70
CA GLY A 52 -1.74 -5.61 12.31
C GLY A 52 -1.70 -6.61 13.47
N ASP A 53 -1.58 -6.17 14.72
CA ASP A 53 -1.64 -7.07 15.87
C ASP A 53 -3.08 -7.48 16.18
N VAL A 54 -3.28 -8.77 16.45
CA VAL A 54 -4.57 -9.34 16.87
C VAL A 54 -4.52 -9.70 18.36
N VAL A 55 -5.37 -9.07 19.16
CA VAL A 55 -5.36 -9.17 20.63
C VAL A 55 -6.76 -9.37 21.21
N GLU A 56 -6.83 -10.08 22.35
CA GLU A 56 -8.07 -10.28 23.11
C GLU A 56 -8.21 -9.28 24.26
N VAL A 57 -9.04 -8.25 24.08
CA VAL A 57 -9.18 -7.13 25.03
C VAL A 57 -10.49 -7.25 25.83
N PRO A 58 -10.46 -7.16 27.17
CA PRO A 58 -11.67 -7.07 27.97
C PRO A 58 -12.52 -5.85 27.56
N GLU A 59 -13.84 -6.02 27.49
CA GLU A 59 -14.78 -4.93 27.13
C GLU A 59 -14.58 -3.67 27.96
N ALA A 60 -14.28 -3.81 29.27
CA ALA A 60 -14.05 -2.68 30.17
C ALA A 60 -12.83 -1.80 29.80
N ASN A 61 -11.93 -2.31 28.97
CA ASN A 61 -10.73 -1.61 28.50
C ASN A 61 -10.90 -1.02 27.10
N LEU A 62 -12.07 -1.19 26.47
CA LEU A 62 -12.37 -0.65 25.16
C LEU A 62 -13.28 0.57 25.26
N ARG A 63 -13.14 1.46 24.29
CA ARG A 63 -14.06 2.59 24.08
C ARG A 63 -14.34 2.73 22.59
N PRO A 64 -15.56 3.15 22.19
CA PRO A 64 -15.82 3.54 20.82
C PRO A 64 -14.82 4.60 20.37
N TRP A 65 -14.31 4.43 19.15
CA TRP A 65 -13.38 5.35 18.51
C TRP A 65 -13.89 5.63 17.10
N ALA A 66 -13.73 6.89 16.67
CA ALA A 66 -14.02 7.32 15.32
C ALA A 66 -12.75 7.99 14.76
N PRO A 67 -12.33 7.67 13.53
CA PRO A 67 -11.20 8.33 12.91
C PRO A 67 -11.49 9.82 12.71
N ALA A 68 -10.44 10.63 12.78
CA ALA A 68 -10.48 11.98 12.22
C ALA A 68 -10.72 11.90 10.70
N THR A 69 -11.11 13.01 10.08
CA THR A 69 -11.20 13.05 8.61
C THR A 69 -9.80 12.94 7.99
N ALA A 70 -9.72 12.58 6.71
CA ALA A 70 -8.43 12.55 6.01
C ALA A 70 -7.69 13.91 6.05
N ASP A 71 -8.41 15.02 5.95
CA ASP A 71 -7.83 16.38 6.04
C ASP A 71 -7.25 16.70 7.43
N GLU A 72 -7.69 15.99 8.47
CA GLU A 72 -7.21 16.11 9.85
C GLU A 72 -6.18 15.02 10.22
N GLY A 73 -5.68 14.27 9.23
CA GLY A 73 -4.70 13.20 9.41
C GLY A 73 -5.28 11.84 9.77
N GLY A 74 -6.60 11.65 9.61
CA GLY A 74 -7.25 10.35 9.71
C GLY A 74 -7.43 9.67 8.35
N PHE A 75 -8.54 8.97 8.16
CA PHE A 75 -8.83 8.22 6.93
C PHE A 75 -10.33 8.19 6.64
N ASP A 76 -10.69 7.93 5.38
CA ASP A 76 -12.08 7.93 4.94
C ASP A 76 -12.68 6.52 4.87
N ALA A 77 -11.84 5.52 4.59
CA ALA A 77 -12.25 4.12 4.53
C ALA A 77 -11.24 3.23 5.24
N LEU A 78 -11.74 2.16 5.84
CA LEU A 78 -10.93 1.10 6.44
C LEU A 78 -10.90 -0.10 5.50
N TRP A 79 -9.73 -0.70 5.31
CA TRP A 79 -9.59 -1.88 4.46
C TRP A 79 -10.58 -2.98 4.88
N PRO A 80 -11.31 -3.60 3.93
CA PRO A 80 -12.43 -4.48 4.29
C PRO A 80 -11.94 -5.76 4.97
N GLU A 81 -12.85 -6.36 5.73
CA GLU A 81 -12.71 -7.76 6.15
C GLU A 81 -12.79 -8.69 4.92
N GLU A 82 -12.39 -9.94 5.10
CA GLU A 82 -12.56 -10.94 4.06
C GLU A 82 -14.05 -11.17 3.72
N GLY A 83 -14.34 -11.32 2.43
CA GLY A 83 -15.69 -11.64 1.95
C GLY A 83 -16.20 -10.65 0.91
N GLN A 84 -17.03 -11.16 0.01
CA GLN A 84 -17.54 -10.39 -1.12
C GLN A 84 -18.40 -9.20 -0.68
N GLU A 85 -19.27 -9.38 0.32
CA GLU A 85 -20.15 -8.31 0.81
C GLU A 85 -19.35 -7.14 1.42
N ALA A 86 -18.33 -7.45 2.22
CA ALA A 86 -17.43 -6.44 2.78
C ALA A 86 -16.65 -5.69 1.69
N ALA A 87 -16.15 -6.42 0.68
CA ALA A 87 -15.44 -5.85 -0.46
C ALA A 87 -16.33 -4.93 -1.32
N GLU A 88 -17.58 -5.32 -1.56
CA GLU A 88 -18.57 -4.49 -2.29
C GLU A 88 -18.91 -3.21 -1.52
N ALA A 89 -19.19 -3.33 -0.21
CA ALA A 89 -19.47 -2.18 0.64
C ALA A 89 -18.29 -1.19 0.68
N PHE A 90 -17.06 -1.72 0.78
CA PHE A 90 -15.85 -0.92 0.74
C PHE A 90 -15.63 -0.23 -0.61
N GLY A 91 -15.82 -0.94 -1.73
CA GLY A 91 -15.73 -0.35 -3.07
C GLY A 91 -16.73 0.79 -3.28
N ALA A 92 -17.96 0.63 -2.80
CA ALA A 92 -18.98 1.68 -2.82
C ALA A 92 -18.57 2.91 -1.98
N GLN A 93 -18.03 2.68 -0.77
CA GLN A 93 -17.54 3.76 0.10
C GLN A 93 -16.40 4.54 -0.55
N VAL A 94 -15.39 3.86 -1.10
CA VAL A 94 -14.28 4.52 -1.80
C VAL A 94 -14.77 5.29 -3.03
N CYS A 95 -15.70 4.74 -3.81
CA CYS A 95 -16.31 5.45 -4.94
C CYS A 95 -17.03 6.74 -4.49
N ALA A 96 -17.78 6.68 -3.39
CA ALA A 96 -18.48 7.83 -2.84
C ALA A 96 -17.52 8.96 -2.46
N GLU A 97 -16.42 8.63 -1.78
CA GLU A 97 -15.39 9.61 -1.41
C GLU A 97 -14.68 10.20 -2.63
N LEU A 98 -14.30 9.36 -3.60
CA LEU A 98 -13.69 9.83 -4.86
C LEU A 98 -14.62 10.79 -5.61
N ASN A 99 -15.92 10.52 -5.66
CA ASN A 99 -16.90 11.42 -6.27
C ASN A 99 -17.12 12.72 -5.48
N TYR A 100 -17.04 12.66 -4.15
CA TYR A 100 -17.32 13.80 -3.28
C TYR A 100 -16.16 14.80 -3.24
N LYS A 101 -14.94 14.32 -2.98
CA LYS A 101 -13.76 15.18 -2.74
C LYS A 101 -12.62 15.00 -3.73
N GLY A 102 -12.70 14.00 -4.61
CA GLY A 102 -11.68 13.72 -5.64
C GLY A 102 -10.50 12.86 -5.17
N TYR A 103 -10.48 12.46 -3.90
CA TYR A 103 -9.46 11.57 -3.32
C TYR A 103 -10.07 10.71 -2.21
N CYS A 104 -9.36 9.68 -1.74
CA CYS A 104 -9.78 8.83 -0.62
C CYS A 104 -8.54 8.27 0.08
N VAL A 105 -8.46 8.43 1.40
CA VAL A 105 -7.41 7.86 2.25
C VAL A 105 -7.94 6.59 2.88
N VAL A 106 -7.23 5.49 2.65
CA VAL A 106 -7.60 4.17 3.14
C VAL A 106 -6.63 3.73 4.23
N GLN A 107 -7.15 3.39 5.40
CA GLN A 107 -6.36 2.72 6.44
C GLN A 107 -6.27 1.24 6.14
N THR A 108 -5.06 0.73 5.95
CA THR A 108 -4.76 -0.70 5.79
C THR A 108 -4.31 -1.32 7.11
N PHE A 109 -4.16 -2.64 7.12
CA PHE A 109 -3.59 -3.39 8.23
C PHE A 109 -2.27 -3.97 7.74
N LEU A 110 -1.17 -3.41 8.23
CA LEU A 110 0.17 -3.90 7.94
C LEU A 110 1.00 -3.77 9.20
N SER A 111 1.54 -4.88 9.68
CA SER A 111 2.28 -4.86 10.93
C SER A 111 3.55 -4.06 10.85
N ARG A 112 4.03 -3.55 11.98
CA ARG A 112 5.29 -2.80 12.02
C ARG A 112 6.44 -3.61 11.41
N ARG A 113 6.48 -4.92 11.69
CA ARG A 113 7.45 -5.84 11.08
C ARG A 113 7.28 -5.91 9.57
N GLU A 114 6.08 -6.14 9.07
CA GLU A 114 5.83 -6.20 7.63
C GLU A 114 6.12 -4.86 6.92
N ARG A 115 5.90 -3.71 7.57
CA ARG A 115 6.29 -2.41 7.03
C ARG A 115 7.81 -2.29 6.89
N ILE A 116 8.56 -2.70 7.91
CA ILE A 116 10.03 -2.74 7.87
C ILE A 116 10.49 -3.69 6.76
N ASP A 117 9.96 -4.92 6.75
CA ASP A 117 10.30 -5.91 5.72
C ASP A 117 9.99 -5.37 4.31
N ALA A 118 8.84 -4.70 4.12
CA ALA A 118 8.46 -4.11 2.83
C ALA A 118 9.39 -2.96 2.43
N ALA A 119 9.85 -2.15 3.38
CA ALA A 119 10.82 -1.07 3.15
C ALA A 119 12.21 -1.64 2.77
N GLU A 120 12.72 -2.63 3.51
CA GLU A 120 13.98 -3.31 3.20
C GLU A 120 13.93 -4.00 1.83
N ARG A 121 12.80 -4.66 1.52
CA ARG A 121 12.58 -5.22 0.17
C ARG A 121 12.53 -4.13 -0.88
N ALA A 122 11.92 -2.98 -0.61
CA ALA A 122 11.87 -1.87 -1.56
C ALA A 122 13.29 -1.37 -1.88
N GLU A 123 14.18 -1.28 -0.88
CA GLU A 123 15.59 -0.90 -1.04
C GLU A 123 16.42 -1.86 -1.91
N GLY A 124 15.90 -3.08 -2.16
CA GLY A 124 16.58 -4.09 -2.96
C GLY A 124 17.46 -5.01 -2.13
N GLU A 125 17.17 -5.17 -0.84
CA GLU A 125 17.76 -6.25 -0.06
C GLU A 125 16.85 -7.49 -0.11
N PRO A 126 17.36 -8.71 -0.35
CA PRO A 126 18.75 -9.07 -0.68
C PRO A 126 19.09 -9.00 -2.18
N ASP A 127 18.12 -8.71 -3.07
CA ASP A 127 18.31 -8.65 -4.52
C ASP A 127 18.14 -7.23 -5.06
N PRO A 128 19.24 -6.55 -5.47
CA PRO A 128 19.23 -5.15 -5.87
C PRO A 128 18.24 -4.90 -7.02
N ARG A 129 17.24 -4.04 -6.77
CA ARG A 129 16.31 -3.63 -7.83
C ARG A 129 16.97 -2.59 -8.73
N PRO A 130 16.74 -2.65 -10.05
CA PRO A 130 17.29 -1.67 -10.98
C PRO A 130 16.52 -0.34 -10.88
N PHE A 131 16.82 0.44 -9.84
CA PHE A 131 16.28 1.78 -9.69
C PHE A 131 16.78 2.68 -10.81
N VAL A 132 15.86 3.46 -11.37
CA VAL A 132 16.15 4.42 -12.43
C VAL A 132 15.49 5.76 -12.11
N ARG A 133 16.00 6.82 -12.74
CA ARG A 133 15.26 8.06 -12.89
C ARG A 133 14.49 8.04 -14.20
N LEU A 134 13.26 8.54 -14.18
CA LEU A 134 12.49 8.74 -15.40
C LEU A 134 13.14 9.84 -16.24
N GLN A 135 12.91 9.78 -17.55
CA GLN A 135 13.43 10.76 -18.49
C GLN A 135 12.86 12.16 -18.19
N GLN A 136 13.68 13.19 -18.38
CA GLN A 136 13.40 14.56 -17.95
C GLN A 136 12.03 15.07 -18.45
N GLU A 137 11.66 14.74 -19.68
CA GLU A 137 10.44 15.21 -20.32
C GLU A 137 9.16 14.54 -19.82
N VAL A 138 9.25 13.34 -19.23
CA VAL A 138 8.09 12.56 -18.80
C VAL A 138 7.96 12.47 -17.27
N GLU A 139 9.05 12.66 -16.53
CA GLU A 139 9.11 12.53 -15.07
C GLU A 139 7.99 13.33 -14.38
N ALA A 140 7.87 14.61 -14.71
CA ALA A 140 6.85 15.48 -14.10
C ALA A 140 5.42 15.01 -14.38
N GLY A 141 5.18 14.35 -15.51
CA GLY A 141 3.89 13.80 -15.86
C GLY A 141 3.52 12.56 -15.04
N TYR A 142 4.50 11.77 -14.59
CA TYR A 142 4.29 10.57 -13.78
C TYR A 142 4.34 10.85 -12.27
N LEU A 143 5.33 11.63 -11.82
CA LEU A 143 5.71 11.74 -10.41
C LEU A 143 5.44 13.13 -9.81
N GLY A 144 4.99 14.08 -10.63
CA GLY A 144 4.77 15.47 -10.23
C GLY A 144 6.01 16.36 -10.37
N ILE A 145 5.84 17.64 -10.06
CA ILE A 145 6.88 18.67 -10.19
C ILE A 145 7.83 18.58 -8.98
N GLU A 146 9.09 19.02 -9.15
CA GLU A 146 10.11 19.02 -8.07
C GLU A 146 10.36 17.63 -7.46
N ASN A 147 10.28 16.59 -8.30
CA ASN A 147 10.47 15.23 -7.88
C ASN A 147 11.96 14.91 -7.61
N SER A 148 12.25 14.36 -6.41
CA SER A 148 13.58 13.89 -6.00
C SER A 148 13.56 12.39 -5.66
N THR A 149 12.89 11.60 -6.48
CA THR A 149 12.73 10.16 -6.24
C THR A 149 13.20 9.30 -7.40
N LYS A 150 13.74 8.13 -7.08
CA LYS A 150 14.05 7.05 -8.01
C LYS A 150 12.91 6.03 -8.01
N VAL A 151 12.74 5.33 -9.13
CA VAL A 151 11.67 4.35 -9.30
C VAL A 151 12.21 3.00 -9.77
N ALA A 152 11.56 1.93 -9.33
CA ALA A 152 11.75 0.59 -9.87
C ALA A 152 10.37 -0.01 -10.17
N LEU A 153 10.24 -0.73 -11.28
CA LEU A 153 9.01 -1.46 -11.58
C LEU A 153 8.92 -2.68 -10.66
N LEU A 154 7.73 -2.90 -10.09
CA LEU A 154 7.41 -4.18 -9.46
C LEU A 154 7.04 -5.17 -10.55
N GLU A 155 7.45 -6.42 -10.34
CA GLU A 155 7.04 -7.53 -11.17
C GLU A 155 5.53 -7.75 -11.02
N ASP A 156 4.90 -8.14 -12.12
CA ASP A 156 3.46 -8.36 -12.15
C ASP A 156 3.16 -9.53 -11.21
N ALA A 157 2.29 -9.28 -10.23
CA ALA A 157 2.07 -10.24 -9.17
C ALA A 157 1.61 -11.61 -9.70
N GLN A 158 0.94 -11.63 -10.86
CA GLN A 158 0.34 -12.81 -11.46
C GLN A 158 1.33 -13.80 -12.13
N ASP A 159 2.59 -13.41 -12.34
CA ASP A 159 3.55 -14.23 -13.10
C ASP A 159 4.34 -15.22 -12.24
N GLU A 160 4.29 -15.10 -10.90
CA GLU A 160 4.93 -16.05 -10.00
C GLU A 160 3.95 -17.12 -9.52
N ASP A 161 4.42 -18.38 -9.50
CA ASP A 161 3.75 -19.49 -8.82
C ASP A 161 3.69 -19.12 -7.33
N PHE A 162 2.56 -18.54 -6.88
CA PHE A 162 2.28 -18.00 -5.53
C PHE A 162 2.31 -19.08 -4.43
N GLY A 163 3.35 -19.91 -4.41
CA GLY A 163 3.68 -20.80 -3.33
C GLY A 163 4.07 -20.01 -2.10
N ALA A 164 3.11 -19.82 -1.19
CA ALA A 164 3.26 -19.65 0.26
C ALA A 164 4.17 -18.53 0.82
N THR A 165 4.83 -17.68 0.03
CA THR A 165 5.67 -16.60 0.58
C THR A 165 5.65 -15.35 -0.31
N ALA A 166 4.49 -14.74 -0.50
CA ALA A 166 4.47 -13.34 -0.94
C ALA A 166 5.20 -12.51 0.13
N ASP A 167 6.22 -11.75 -0.27
CA ASP A 167 6.88 -10.84 0.67
C ASP A 167 5.96 -9.66 1.02
N ALA A 168 6.35 -8.87 2.03
CA ALA A 168 5.50 -7.79 2.52
C ALA A 168 5.27 -6.69 1.46
N LEU A 169 6.26 -6.42 0.61
CA LEU A 169 6.11 -5.46 -0.49
C LEU A 169 5.14 -5.97 -1.55
N GLN A 170 5.20 -7.26 -1.85
CA GLN A 170 4.28 -7.91 -2.77
C GLN A 170 2.86 -7.94 -2.20
N THR A 171 2.70 -8.09 -0.89
CA THR A 171 1.41 -7.94 -0.21
C THR A 171 0.82 -6.54 -0.41
N CYS A 172 1.65 -5.48 -0.34
CA CYS A 172 1.21 -4.12 -0.64
C CYS A 172 0.75 -3.98 -2.11
N ASN A 173 1.50 -4.56 -3.05
CA ASN A 173 1.15 -4.59 -4.48
C ASN A 173 -0.17 -5.36 -4.75
N LEU A 174 -0.38 -6.47 -4.04
CA LEU A 174 -1.62 -7.24 -4.08
C LEU A 174 -2.80 -6.43 -3.53
N GLN A 175 -2.62 -5.64 -2.47
CA GLN A 175 -3.67 -4.77 -1.95
C GLN A 175 -4.06 -3.69 -2.98
N LEU A 176 -3.10 -3.07 -3.67
CA LEU A 176 -3.40 -2.15 -4.79
C LEU A 176 -4.19 -2.86 -5.90
N SER A 177 -3.81 -4.11 -6.21
CA SER A 177 -4.51 -4.93 -7.20
C SER A 177 -5.96 -5.23 -6.79
N SER A 178 -6.16 -5.69 -5.57
CA SER A 178 -7.46 -5.95 -4.97
C SER A 178 -8.34 -4.70 -4.94
N LEU A 179 -7.78 -3.52 -4.61
CA LEU A 179 -8.51 -2.26 -4.65
C LEU A 179 -9.02 -1.95 -6.06
N GLY A 180 -8.21 -2.17 -7.09
CA GLY A 180 -8.63 -2.03 -8.48
C GLY A 180 -9.82 -2.93 -8.83
N TYR A 181 -9.81 -4.19 -8.37
CA TYR A 181 -10.93 -5.11 -8.58
C TYR A 181 -12.19 -4.71 -7.80
N MET A 182 -12.04 -4.25 -6.56
CA MET A 182 -13.17 -3.76 -5.73
C MET A 182 -13.82 -2.51 -6.32
N LEU A 183 -13.04 -1.66 -7.01
CA LEU A 183 -13.54 -0.46 -7.68
C LEU A 183 -14.09 -0.71 -9.08
N ALA A 184 -13.75 -1.83 -9.72
CA ALA A 184 -14.13 -2.12 -11.10
C ALA A 184 -15.64 -1.98 -11.39
N PRO A 185 -16.57 -2.41 -10.50
CA PRO A 185 -18.01 -2.21 -10.71
C PRO A 185 -18.44 -0.74 -10.73
N TYR A 186 -17.68 0.15 -10.09
CA TYR A 186 -18.01 1.56 -9.88
C TYR A 186 -17.28 2.50 -10.86
N CYS A 187 -16.35 2.01 -11.68
CA CYS A 187 -15.57 2.86 -12.59
C CYS A 187 -16.43 3.71 -13.53
N ALA A 188 -17.58 3.18 -13.98
CA ALA A 188 -18.50 3.93 -14.84
C ALA A 188 -19.07 5.17 -14.12
N GLU A 189 -19.31 5.09 -12.82
CA GLU A 189 -19.75 6.24 -12.00
C GLU A 189 -18.63 7.28 -11.85
N LEU A 190 -17.38 6.82 -11.78
CA LEU A 190 -16.18 7.67 -11.80
C LEU A 190 -15.84 8.22 -13.21
N GLY A 191 -16.66 7.92 -14.21
CA GLY A 191 -16.50 8.45 -15.58
C GLY A 191 -15.48 7.73 -16.45
N PHE A 192 -15.10 6.49 -16.12
CA PHE A 192 -14.18 5.71 -16.96
C PHE A 192 -14.51 4.21 -17.02
N ASN A 193 -13.92 3.52 -18.00
CA ASN A 193 -14.02 2.07 -18.11
C ASN A 193 -12.74 1.43 -17.55
N PHE A 194 -12.89 0.46 -16.66
CA PHE A 194 -11.77 -0.31 -16.15
C PHE A 194 -11.24 -1.26 -17.23
N ALA A 195 -9.99 -1.03 -17.67
CA ALA A 195 -9.30 -1.91 -18.61
C ALA A 195 -8.24 -2.81 -17.93
N GLY A 196 -7.94 -2.54 -16.67
CA GLY A 196 -6.85 -3.19 -15.93
C GLY A 196 -5.96 -2.17 -15.23
N LEU A 197 -5.11 -2.68 -14.35
CA LEU A 197 -4.09 -1.90 -13.66
C LEU A 197 -2.82 -1.82 -14.49
N ARG A 198 -2.05 -0.75 -14.27
CA ARG A 198 -0.69 -0.63 -14.80
C ARG A 198 0.28 -1.25 -13.81
N ARG A 199 1.48 -1.58 -14.30
CA ARG A 199 2.58 -2.02 -13.45
C ARG A 199 2.81 -1.03 -12.34
N THR A 200 2.86 -1.54 -11.12
CA THR A 200 3.15 -0.75 -9.93
C THR A 200 4.61 -0.35 -9.94
N MET A 201 4.89 0.87 -9.48
CA MET A 201 6.26 1.35 -9.27
C MET A 201 6.53 1.46 -7.78
N VAL A 202 7.69 0.98 -7.35
CA VAL A 202 8.29 1.40 -6.07
C VAL A 202 8.89 2.76 -6.29
N ARG A 203 8.59 3.71 -5.39
CA ARG A 203 9.15 5.05 -5.38
C ARG A 203 9.96 5.23 -4.11
N MET A 204 11.21 5.65 -4.25
CA MET A 204 12.12 5.89 -3.13
C MET A 204 12.78 7.26 -3.24
N SER A 205 13.10 7.90 -2.11
CA SER A 205 13.92 9.10 -2.12
C SER A 205 15.29 8.82 -2.72
N ILE A 206 15.81 9.78 -3.47
CA ILE A 206 17.18 9.81 -3.95
C ILE A 206 18.06 10.36 -2.82
N ASP A 207 19.18 9.69 -2.53
CA ASP A 207 20.24 10.24 -1.69
C ASP A 207 21.34 10.91 -2.53
N LYS A 208 22.37 11.48 -1.88
CA LYS A 208 23.45 12.16 -2.60
C LYS A 208 24.28 11.25 -3.50
N ILE A 209 24.38 9.97 -3.15
CA ILE A 209 25.12 8.99 -3.94
C ILE A 209 24.30 8.67 -5.20
N ASP A 210 22.99 8.45 -5.02
CA ASP A 210 22.05 8.26 -6.12
C ASP A 210 22.01 9.47 -7.08
N GLU A 211 22.10 10.71 -6.59
CA GLU A 211 22.14 11.90 -7.45
C GLU A 211 23.34 11.90 -8.41
N ASP A 212 24.48 11.39 -7.94
CA ASP A 212 25.72 11.29 -8.72
C ASP A 212 25.74 10.07 -9.66
N GLU A 213 24.93 9.04 -9.39
CA GLU A 213 24.90 7.79 -10.17
C GLU A 213 23.72 7.71 -11.15
N LEU A 214 22.56 8.27 -10.78
CA LEU A 214 21.31 8.19 -11.51
C LEU A 214 20.93 9.55 -12.10
N PHE A 215 21.59 9.93 -13.20
CA PHE A 215 21.23 11.15 -13.92
C PHE A 215 19.96 10.94 -14.76
N PRO A 216 18.98 11.85 -14.71
CA PRO A 216 17.83 11.78 -15.60
C PRO A 216 18.29 12.09 -17.03
N GLU A 217 18.20 11.10 -17.90
CA GLU A 217 18.55 11.22 -19.31
C GLU A 217 17.45 11.97 -20.06
N ALA A 218 17.82 12.90 -20.96
CA ALA A 218 16.86 13.58 -21.81
C ALA A 218 16.57 12.73 -23.05
N LEU A 219 15.31 12.69 -23.49
CA LEU A 219 14.92 11.90 -24.68
C LEU A 219 15.64 12.37 -25.95
N VAL A 220 16.00 13.65 -26.03
CA VAL A 220 16.75 14.21 -27.17
C VAL A 220 18.17 13.64 -27.28
N ASP A 221 18.81 13.36 -26.14
CA ASP A 221 20.17 12.84 -26.09
C ASP A 221 20.17 11.36 -26.51
N MET A 222 19.20 10.59 -26.01
CA MET A 222 18.96 9.19 -26.42
C MET A 222 18.74 9.06 -27.94
N ALA A 223 18.04 10.01 -28.55
CA ALA A 223 17.78 10.03 -29.98
C ALA A 223 19.05 10.36 -30.80
N ALA A 224 19.96 11.17 -30.24
CA ALA A 224 21.20 11.58 -30.90
C ALA A 224 22.22 10.43 -30.94
N ASP A 225 22.24 9.58 -29.91
CA ASP A 225 23.19 8.48 -29.79
C ASP A 225 22.89 7.29 -30.71
N GLY A 226 21.74 7.30 -31.40
CA GLY A 226 21.40 6.36 -32.48
C GLY A 226 21.09 4.92 -32.04
N ASP A 227 21.43 4.56 -30.81
CA ASP A 227 21.19 3.25 -30.20
C ASP A 227 20.02 3.25 -29.19
N GLY A 228 19.46 4.41 -28.85
CA GLY A 228 18.39 4.55 -27.86
C GLY A 228 16.97 4.42 -28.43
N ASP A 229 16.14 3.55 -27.83
CA ASP A 229 14.70 3.45 -28.11
C ASP A 229 13.89 4.55 -27.40
N TRP A 230 14.20 5.81 -27.70
CA TRP A 230 13.48 6.98 -27.18
C TRP A 230 11.98 6.93 -27.57
N SER A 231 11.68 6.29 -28.71
CA SER A 231 10.32 6.24 -29.25
C SER A 231 9.38 5.45 -28.36
N SER A 232 9.85 4.34 -27.77
CA SER A 232 9.06 3.53 -26.84
C SER A 232 8.64 4.33 -25.61
N TYR A 233 9.55 5.10 -25.00
CA TYR A 233 9.21 5.96 -23.85
C TYR A 233 8.11 6.98 -24.16
N VAL A 234 8.19 7.63 -25.33
CA VAL A 234 7.15 8.57 -25.76
C VAL A 234 5.82 7.84 -25.99
N HIS A 235 5.84 6.68 -26.63
CA HIS A 235 4.64 5.87 -26.84
C HIS A 235 4.00 5.42 -25.53
N GLU A 236 4.80 4.97 -24.56
CA GLU A 236 4.33 4.57 -23.23
C GLU A 236 3.74 5.76 -22.47
N TYR A 237 4.40 6.92 -22.50
CA TYR A 237 3.92 8.14 -21.85
C TYR A 237 2.61 8.65 -22.48
N VAL A 238 2.52 8.66 -23.81
CA VAL A 238 1.27 9.01 -24.51
C VAL A 238 0.17 8.02 -24.13
N ARG A 239 0.47 6.72 -24.07
CA ARG A 239 -0.50 5.72 -23.65
C ARG A 239 -0.91 5.93 -22.19
N PHE A 240 0.01 6.25 -21.30
CA PHE A 240 -0.25 6.56 -19.90
C PHE A 240 -1.18 7.77 -19.77
N THR A 241 -0.84 8.91 -20.38
CA THR A 241 -1.65 10.12 -20.34
C THR A 241 -3.06 9.92 -20.91
N GLN A 242 -3.22 9.09 -21.94
CA GLN A 242 -4.52 8.76 -22.52
C GLN A 242 -5.36 7.81 -21.66
N THR A 243 -4.71 6.90 -20.92
CA THR A 243 -5.39 5.81 -20.19
C THR A 243 -5.49 6.00 -18.69
N ARG A 244 -4.68 6.90 -18.10
CA ARG A 244 -4.75 7.19 -16.65
C ARG A 244 -6.09 7.83 -16.32
N ARG A 245 -6.73 7.31 -15.27
CA ARG A 245 -8.06 7.75 -14.80
C ARG A 245 -8.11 7.85 -13.29
N LEU A 246 -7.52 6.88 -12.60
CA LEU A 246 -7.35 6.87 -11.16
C LEU A 246 -5.87 6.58 -10.84
N SER A 247 -5.32 7.31 -9.86
CA SER A 247 -3.98 7.08 -9.32
C SER A 247 -4.12 6.42 -7.96
N LEU A 248 -3.36 5.36 -7.71
CA LEU A 248 -3.33 4.66 -6.43
C LEU A 248 -1.92 4.77 -5.83
N LEU A 249 -1.84 5.08 -4.55
CA LEU A 249 -0.59 5.21 -3.80
C LEU A 249 -0.69 4.34 -2.55
N TYR A 250 0.34 3.55 -2.30
CA TYR A 250 0.51 2.78 -1.07
C TYR A 250 1.72 3.32 -0.32
N MET A 251 1.50 3.86 0.89
CA MET A 251 2.58 4.41 1.70
C MET A 251 3.06 3.33 2.67
N VAL A 252 4.26 2.79 2.43
CA VAL A 252 4.87 1.75 3.28
C VAL A 252 5.53 2.37 4.51
N ASP A 253 6.42 3.33 4.26
CA ASP A 253 7.04 4.17 5.28
C ASP A 253 7.01 5.61 4.79
N ASN A 254 6.48 6.50 5.61
CA ASN A 254 6.55 7.93 5.35
C ASN A 254 6.98 8.64 6.64
N GLY A 255 7.97 9.52 6.55
CA GLY A 255 8.37 10.37 7.67
C GLY A 255 7.33 11.45 8.02
N GLY A 256 6.06 11.26 7.65
CA GLY A 256 5.02 12.28 7.59
C GLY A 256 5.16 13.22 6.38
N GLY A 257 4.42 14.33 6.42
CA GLY A 257 4.42 15.38 5.39
C GLY A 257 3.05 15.62 4.77
N ASP A 258 3.03 16.49 3.76
CA ASP A 258 1.81 16.87 3.03
C ASP A 258 1.80 16.22 1.63
N LEU A 259 0.67 15.65 1.25
CA LEU A 259 0.43 15.17 -0.10
C LEU A 259 -0.43 16.20 -0.86
N TRP A 260 0.12 16.72 -1.96
CA TRP A 260 -0.57 17.66 -2.84
C TRP A 260 -1.04 16.92 -4.09
N LEU A 261 -2.36 16.91 -4.32
CA LEU A 261 -3.03 16.23 -5.44
C LEU A 261 -3.50 17.21 -6.51
#